data_AF-A0A067NCI2-F1
#
_entry.id   AF-A0A067NCI2-F1
#
_cell.length_a   1.000
_cell.length_b   1.000
_cell.length_c   1.000
_cell.angle_alpha   90.00
_cell.angle_beta   90.00
_cell.angle_gamma   90.00
#
_symmetry.space_group_name_H-M   'P 1'
#
loop_
_entity.id
_entity.type
_entity.pdbx_description
1 polymer ?
#
loop_
_entity_poly.entity_id
_entity_poly.type
_entity_poly.pdbx_seq_one_letter_code
_entity_poly.pdbx_strand_id
1 'polypeptide(L)' 'RNFICTHPGCTTAFQRGHDLSRHIRSHAGDRPHRCEACDKRFNRRDALKRH' A
#
# COMPACT_ATOMS: atom_id res chain seq x y z
N ARG A 1 -0.46 -14.79 15.38
CA ARG A 1 0.78 -14.80 14.57
C ARG A 1 0.74 -13.57 13.69
N ASN A 2 1.75 -12.70 13.80
CA ASN A 2 1.80 -11.47 13.01
C ASN A 2 2.50 -11.72 11.67
N PHE A 3 2.14 -10.91 10.68
CA PHE A 3 2.74 -10.88 9.35
C PHE A 3 3.77 -9.75 9.33
N ILE A 4 5.04 -10.09 9.19
CA ILE A 4 6.17 -9.14 9.30
C ILE A 4 6.65 -8.79 7.88
N CYS A 5 6.92 -7.51 7.64
CA CYS A 5 7.57 -7.08 6.42
C CYS A 5 9.04 -7.53 6.39
N THR A 6 9.48 -8.15 5.30
CA THR A 6 10.86 -8.61 5.12
C THR A 6 11.70 -7.66 4.27
N HIS A 7 11.17 -6.48 3.93
CA HIS A 7 11.89 -5.49 3.15
C HIS A 7 13.07 -4.91 3.97
N PRO A 8 14.30 -4.83 3.41
CA PRO A 8 15.44 -4.25 4.11
C PRO A 8 15.11 -2.84 4.63
N GLY A 9 15.36 -2.60 5.92
CA GLY A 9 15.05 -1.32 6.56
C GLY A 9 13.57 -1.10 6.91
N CYS A 10 12.71 -2.11 6.74
CA CYS A 10 11.33 -2.06 7.21
C CYS A 10 11.09 -3.04 8.37
N THR A 11 10.58 -2.55 9.48
CA THR A 11 10.29 -3.34 10.70
C THR A 11 8.78 -3.42 11.00
N THR A 12 7.93 -3.07 10.03
CA THR A 12 6.49 -3.04 10.25
C THR A 12 5.90 -4.46 10.30
N ALA A 13 4.95 -4.64 11.22
CA ALA A 13 4.23 -5.89 11.40
C ALA A 13 2.72 -5.65 11.41
N PHE A 14 1.98 -6.63 10.91
CA PHE A 14 0.54 -6.56 10.73
C PHE A 14 -0.16 -7.74 11.38
N GLN A 15 -1.37 -7.52 11.88
CA GLN A 15 -2.20 -8.60 12.45
C GLN A 15 -2.83 -9.47 11.36
N ARG A 16 -2.96 -8.95 10.13
CA ARG A 16 -3.63 -9.62 9.01
C ARG A 16 -2.75 -9.64 7.78
N GLY A 17 -2.74 -10.76 7.04
CA GLY A 17 -1.90 -10.94 5.86
C GLY A 17 -2.24 -9.99 4.71
N HIS A 18 -3.51 -9.60 4.57
CA HIS A 18 -3.91 -8.62 3.55
C HIS A 18 -3.37 -7.21 3.84
N ASP A 19 -3.13 -6.87 5.12
CA ASP A 19 -2.53 -5.60 5.50
C ASP A 19 -1.04 -5.57 5.13
N LEU A 20 -0.31 -6.67 5.38
CA LEU A 20 1.06 -6.83 4.89
C LEU A 20 1.11 -6.78 3.35
N SER A 21 0.23 -7.52 2.67
CA SER A 21 0.17 -7.54 1.19
C SER A 21 -0.11 -6.16 0.59
N ARG A 22 -0.88 -5.34 1.30
CA ARG A 22 -1.14 -3.95 0.91
C ARG A 22 0.03 -3.03 1.23
N HIS A 23 0.74 -3.28 2.33
CA HIS A 23 1.94 -2.54 2.71
C HIS A 23 3.08 -2.79 1.71
N ILE A 24 3.34 -4.03 1.28
CA ILE A 24 4.44 -4.29 0.32
C ILE A 24 4.31 -3.52 -0.99
N ARG A 25 3.08 -3.18 -1.43
CA ARG A 25 2.85 -2.31 -2.60
C ARG A 25 3.41 -0.90 -2.44
N SER A 26 3.59 -0.40 -1.21
CA SER A 26 4.26 0.89 -1.00
C SER A 26 5.76 0.84 -1.28
N HIS A 27 6.40 -0.31 -1.09
CA HIS A 27 7.82 -0.48 -1.44
C HIS A 27 8.02 -0.54 -2.95
N ALA A 28 7.12 -1.19 -3.68
CA ALA A 28 7.16 -1.25 -5.14
C ALA A 28 6.84 0.10 -5.82
N GLY A 29 6.36 1.09 -5.06
CA GLY A 29 5.86 2.34 -5.65
C GLY A 29 4.63 2.15 -6.53
N ASP A 30 3.98 0.97 -6.47
CA ASP A 30 2.85 0.64 -7.33
C ASP A 30 1.64 1.49 -6.93
N ARG A 31 1.23 2.36 -7.86
CA ARG A 31 0.10 3.28 -7.73
C ARG A 31 -0.78 3.13 -8.97
N PRO A 32 -1.56 2.04 -9.06
CA PRO A 32 -2.37 1.74 -10.24
C PRO A 32 -3.59 2.66 -10.34
N HIS A 33 -4.00 3.31 -9.25
CA HIS A 33 -5.20 4.13 -9.21
C HIS A 33 -4.86 5.60 -9.47
N ARG A 34 -5.10 6.09 -10.68
CA ARG A 34 -4.91 7.50 -11.05
C ARG A 34 -6.23 8.27 -10.90
N CYS A 35 -6.15 9.47 -10.34
CA CYS A 35 -7.22 10.46 -10.40
C CYS A 35 -7.22 11.10 -11.79
N GLU A 36 -8.33 11.02 -12.51
CA GLU A 36 -8.45 11.58 -13.86
C GLU A 36 -8.52 13.11 -13.87
N ALA A 37 -8.87 13.73 -12.74
CA ALA A 37 -9.00 15.18 -12.63
C ALA A 37 -7.68 15.91 -12.33
N CYS A 38 -6.73 15.27 -11.64
CA CYS A 38 -5.49 15.93 -11.21
C CYS A 38 -4.23 15.04 -11.28
N ASP A 39 -4.31 13.89 -11.95
CA ASP A 39 -3.21 12.96 -12.20
C ASP A 39 -2.53 12.35 -10.98
N LYS A 40 -3.03 12.61 -9.77
CA LYS A 40 -2.53 11.99 -8.54
C LYS A 40 -2.74 10.49 -8.59
N ARG A 41 -1.69 9.74 -8.23
CA ARG A 41 -1.71 8.28 -8.22
C ARG A 41 -1.73 7.74 -6.78
N PHE A 42 -2.57 6.75 -6.56
CA PHE A 42 -2.80 6.10 -5.27
C PHE A 42 -2.52 4.61 -5.37
N ASN A 43 -1.97 4.04 -4.29
CA ASN A 43 -1.72 2.61 -4.17
C ASN A 43 -2.96 1.81 -3.69
N ARG A 44 -4.08 2.50 -3.43
CA ARG A 44 -5.33 1.90 -2.95
C ARG A 44 -6.54 2.64 -3.53
N ARG A 45 -7.60 1.88 -3.84
CA ARG A 45 -8.86 2.41 -4.39
C ARG A 45 -9.62 3.28 -3.40
N ASP A 46 -9.66 2.89 -2.13
CA ASP A 46 -10.30 3.67 -1.05
C ASP A 46 -9.62 5.03 -0.85
N ALA A 47 -8.29 5.08 -1.00
CA ALA A 47 -7.55 6.33 -0.96
C ALA A 47 -7.91 7.25 -2.14
N LEU A 48 -8.04 6.71 -3.36
CA LEU A 48 -8.53 7.46 -4.52
C LEU A 48 -9.98 7.92 -4.32
N LYS A 49 -10.86 7.08 -3.74
CA LYS A 49 -12.28 7.44 -3.55
C LYS A 49 -12.47 8.58 -2.54
N ARG A 50 -11.61 8.65 -1.52
CA ARG A 50 -11.64 9.71 -0.49
C ARG A 50 -10.97 11.00 -0.96
N HIS A 51 -9.99 10.87 -1.85
CA HIS A 51 -9.27 11.98 -2.44
C HIS A 51 -10.19 12.88 -3.24
#